data_AF-J5JKX5-F1
#
_entry.id   AF-J5JKX5-F1
#
_cell.length_a   1.000
_cell.length_b   1.000
_cell.length_c   1.000
_cell.angle_alpha   90.00
_cell.angle_beta   90.00
_cell.angle_gamma   90.00
#
_symmetry.space_group_name_H-M   'P 1'
#
loop_
_entity.id
_entity.type
_entity.pdbx_description
1 polymer ?
#
loop_
_entity_poly.entity_id
_entity_poly.type
_entity_poly.pdbx_seq_one_letter_code
_entity_poly.pdbx_strand_id
1 'polypeptide(L)'
;MGQLSGGTFQGPRLAPQTAPARARSWSAPANNWTRASLFNLNWRICRDIYPLLRSPPAYDPPLPISSPQDPITERADHTSPNPAPYPGCNTTMSQAVDLKNQGNKAFAAGDFPAAIKFYSQAIELNDKEATFYTNRAQAYIKTEAFGYAIIDAGKAIELNPTLVKAYYRRGLARTAILRPKEAVNDFKECVRLDPANKDARLKLEECKKIVRQLAFYAAIEVGDEPSAAEGLDVASMILEDGYDGVQLGDEMTQEFIDDMIERFKNGKKIAKKYVYQILIAVKKIIYDEATMVEMTIPDNVQLTVCGDTHGQYFDLLELFRKNGTPTDKHWYLFNGDFVDRGSWSCEIALLLYAYKWLRPNGFFLNRGNHETDDMNKVYGFEGECKAKYNERIFKIFSESFSALPLATLVGSKYLVLHGGLFSDDKVTLDDIRKLNRHNQKQPGQSGLMMEMLWTDPQEEQGRGPSKRGVGMQFGPDITKRFCENNGLEAIIRSHEVRMDGYEVQHDGRCITVFSAPRYCDSTENRGAYINIGSDYKLQYEQFDAVPHPDIRPMAYAQNSLMSSLA
;
A
#
# COMPACT_ATOMS: atom_id res chain seq x y z
N MET A 1 68.49 -22.39 7.72
CA MET A 1 69.21 -23.12 6.66
C MET A 1 68.15 -23.63 5.68
N GLY A 2 68.13 -23.43 4.35
CA GLY A 2 68.90 -22.70 3.34
C GLY A 2 68.08 -22.84 2.03
N GLN A 3 67.74 -21.73 1.37
CA GLN A 3 68.18 -21.32 0.02
C GLN A 3 67.62 -22.06 -1.22
N LEU A 4 66.76 -21.34 -1.95
CA LEU A 4 66.81 -20.93 -3.39
C LEU A 4 67.31 -21.90 -4.48
N SER A 5 66.54 -21.99 -5.59
CA SER A 5 67.02 -21.62 -6.95
C SER A 5 65.90 -21.69 -8.01
N GLY A 6 65.81 -20.67 -8.87
CA GLY A 6 64.95 -20.63 -10.06
C GLY A 6 65.63 -21.08 -11.35
N GLY A 7 64.91 -21.02 -12.48
CA GLY A 7 65.47 -21.24 -13.83
C GLY A 7 64.43 -21.28 -14.95
N THR A 8 64.46 -20.27 -15.81
CA THR A 8 63.72 -20.00 -17.06
C THR A 8 64.08 -20.90 -18.25
N PHE A 9 63.18 -21.11 -19.23
CA PHE A 9 63.58 -21.26 -20.65
C PHE A 9 62.47 -20.89 -21.66
N GLN A 10 62.89 -20.30 -22.77
CA GLN A 10 62.14 -19.69 -23.89
C GLN A 10 61.56 -20.73 -24.88
N GLY A 11 60.48 -20.38 -25.59
CA GLY A 11 59.84 -21.20 -26.63
C GLY A 11 60.48 -21.12 -28.02
N PRO A 12 59.77 -21.57 -29.08
CA PRO A 12 59.90 -20.94 -30.39
C PRO A 12 58.57 -20.61 -31.10
N ARG A 13 58.70 -19.64 -32.00
CA ARG A 13 57.69 -18.98 -32.86
C ARG A 13 57.11 -19.93 -33.92
N LEU A 14 55.87 -19.65 -34.35
CA LEU A 14 55.43 -19.73 -35.76
C LEU A 14 54.15 -18.88 -35.96
N ALA A 15 54.17 -18.02 -36.97
CA ALA A 15 53.05 -17.34 -37.64
C ALA A 15 53.53 -17.10 -39.10
N PRO A 16 52.70 -16.74 -40.13
CA PRO A 16 51.35 -16.19 -40.05
C PRO A 16 50.37 -16.57 -41.23
N GLN A 17 49.19 -15.92 -41.22
CA GLN A 17 48.26 -15.59 -42.33
C GLN A 17 47.13 -16.58 -42.70
N THR A 18 45.87 -16.19 -42.45
CA THR A 18 44.96 -15.54 -43.43
C THR A 18 43.77 -14.88 -42.68
N ALA A 19 43.22 -13.79 -43.22
CA ALA A 19 42.32 -12.82 -42.59
C ALA A 19 40.82 -13.03 -42.97
N PRO A 20 39.87 -12.08 -42.77
CA PRO A 20 39.01 -11.99 -41.58
C PRO A 20 37.50 -11.99 -41.89
N ALA A 21 36.66 -12.36 -40.90
CA ALA A 21 35.22 -12.12 -40.94
C ALA A 21 34.87 -10.73 -40.36
N ARG A 22 34.19 -9.90 -41.17
CA ARG A 22 33.76 -8.53 -40.85
C ARG A 22 32.74 -8.50 -39.70
N ALA A 23 33.13 -7.95 -38.55
CA ALA A 23 32.18 -7.39 -37.59
C ALA A 23 31.99 -5.89 -37.90
N ARG A 24 30.76 -5.49 -38.22
CA ARG A 24 30.39 -4.07 -38.39
C ARG A 24 30.35 -3.40 -37.02
N SER A 25 31.30 -2.49 -36.77
CA SER A 25 31.23 -1.53 -35.67
C SER A 25 30.12 -0.52 -35.95
N TRP A 26 29.10 -0.47 -35.08
CA TRP A 26 28.23 0.70 -34.97
C TRP A 26 28.87 1.67 -33.97
N SER A 27 29.50 2.71 -34.48
CA SER A 27 29.87 3.89 -33.70
C SER A 27 28.62 4.75 -33.50
N ALA A 28 28.07 4.77 -32.29
CA ALA A 28 27.08 5.76 -31.89
C ALA A 28 27.80 7.07 -31.47
N PRO A 29 27.31 8.25 -31.87
CA PRO A 29 27.94 9.52 -31.51
C PRO A 29 27.77 9.81 -30.03
N ALA A 30 28.87 10.25 -29.40
CA ALA A 30 28.89 10.75 -28.04
C ALA A 30 28.08 12.04 -27.95
N ASN A 31 26.84 11.95 -27.46
CA ASN A 31 26.09 13.11 -27.00
C ASN A 31 26.37 13.29 -25.50
N ASN A 32 27.16 14.30 -25.18
CA ASN A 32 27.42 14.78 -23.82
C ASN A 32 26.11 15.24 -23.17
N TRP A 33 25.54 14.39 -22.32
CA TRP A 33 24.53 14.76 -21.35
C TRP A 33 25.21 14.85 -19.97
N THR A 34 25.33 16.06 -19.42
CA THR A 34 25.92 16.28 -18.09
C THR A 34 24.99 15.79 -16.97
N ARG A 35 25.54 15.43 -15.80
CA ARG A 35 24.88 14.87 -14.59
C ARG A 35 23.58 15.59 -14.13
N ALA A 36 23.34 16.84 -14.53
CA ALA A 36 22.10 17.58 -14.26
C ALA A 36 20.90 17.16 -15.15
N SER A 37 21.15 16.45 -16.26
CA SER A 37 20.12 16.03 -17.21
C SER A 37 19.49 14.66 -16.92
N LEU A 38 20.16 13.82 -16.11
CA LEU A 38 19.64 12.56 -15.57
C LEU A 38 18.69 12.79 -14.38
N PHE A 39 18.88 13.88 -13.63
CA PHE A 39 18.08 14.27 -12.47
C PHE A 39 16.67 14.79 -12.84
N ASN A 40 16.53 15.42 -14.01
CA ASN A 40 15.26 15.97 -14.49
C ASN A 40 14.31 14.91 -15.09
N LEU A 41 14.71 13.62 -15.14
CA LEU A 41 14.00 12.58 -15.89
C LEU A 41 13.10 11.69 -15.01
N ASN A 42 13.48 11.45 -13.74
CA ASN A 42 12.58 10.83 -12.74
C ASN A 42 11.35 11.71 -12.44
N TRP A 43 11.51 13.03 -12.49
CA TRP A 43 10.42 14.02 -12.46
C TRP A 43 9.42 13.83 -13.61
N ARG A 44 9.89 13.49 -14.82
CA ARG A 44 9.01 13.29 -15.98
C ARG A 44 8.16 12.04 -15.85
N ILE A 45 8.58 11.06 -15.08
CA ILE A 45 7.91 9.77 -14.95
C ILE A 45 6.62 9.91 -14.15
N CYS A 46 6.69 10.64 -13.04
CA CYS A 46 5.54 11.08 -12.25
C CYS A 46 4.64 12.08 -13.01
N ARG A 47 5.26 13.05 -13.72
CA ARG A 47 4.55 14.00 -14.58
C ARG A 47 3.89 13.36 -15.80
N ASP A 48 4.39 12.24 -16.30
CA ASP A 48 3.89 11.60 -17.52
C ASP A 48 2.92 10.45 -17.22
N ILE A 49 2.72 10.09 -15.94
CA ILE A 49 1.54 9.36 -15.45
C ILE A 49 0.31 10.31 -15.42
N TYR A 50 0.54 11.61 -15.22
CA TYR A 50 -0.50 12.63 -15.02
C TYR A 50 -1.57 12.78 -16.13
N PRO A 51 -1.30 12.60 -17.44
CA PRO A 51 -2.33 12.70 -18.46
C PRO A 51 -3.29 11.51 -18.51
N LEU A 52 -2.94 10.36 -17.90
CA LEU A 52 -3.71 9.12 -17.92
C LEU A 52 -5.18 9.34 -17.58
N LEU A 53 -5.49 10.25 -16.65
CA LEU A 53 -6.85 10.46 -16.15
C LEU A 53 -7.47 11.79 -16.55
N ARG A 54 -6.82 12.52 -17.47
CA ARG A 54 -7.23 13.86 -17.87
C ARG A 54 -8.12 13.87 -19.12
N SER A 55 -8.84 12.78 -19.37
CA SER A 55 -10.08 12.86 -20.14
C SER A 55 -11.14 13.43 -19.18
N PRO A 56 -11.90 14.49 -19.53
CA PRO A 56 -13.09 14.83 -18.76
C PRO A 56 -13.96 13.58 -18.62
N PRO A 57 -14.78 13.42 -17.57
CA PRO A 57 -15.76 12.34 -17.58
C PRO A 57 -16.66 12.60 -18.79
N ALA A 58 -16.40 11.92 -19.90
CA ALA A 58 -17.51 11.30 -20.59
C ALA A 58 -18.10 10.41 -19.51
N TYR A 59 -19.17 10.90 -18.88
CA TYR A 59 -20.07 10.11 -18.07
C TYR A 59 -20.14 8.73 -18.73
N ASP A 60 -19.51 7.72 -18.12
CA ASP A 60 -19.57 6.33 -18.59
C ASP A 60 -20.64 5.65 -17.75
N PRO A 61 -21.93 5.81 -18.11
CA PRO A 61 -23.01 5.27 -17.33
C PRO A 61 -22.85 3.75 -17.19
N PRO A 62 -23.38 3.17 -16.10
CA PRO A 62 -23.63 1.74 -16.04
C PRO A 62 -24.33 1.28 -17.32
N LEU A 63 -23.92 0.13 -17.87
CA LEU A 63 -24.46 -0.32 -19.15
C LEU A 63 -25.97 -0.55 -19.07
N PRO A 64 -26.76 -0.01 -20.02
CA PRO A 64 -28.07 -0.55 -20.35
C PRO A 64 -27.91 -1.87 -21.12
N ILE A 65 -28.99 -2.65 -21.22
CA ILE A 65 -28.98 -3.96 -21.90
C ILE A 65 -28.73 -3.75 -23.41
N SER A 66 -27.92 -4.62 -24.04
CA SER A 66 -27.93 -4.82 -25.50
C SER A 66 -29.04 -5.80 -25.88
N SER A 67 -30.04 -5.36 -26.65
CA SER A 67 -31.12 -6.23 -27.12
C SER A 67 -30.58 -7.38 -27.99
N PRO A 68 -31.11 -8.61 -27.88
CA PRO A 68 -30.83 -9.67 -28.85
C PRO A 68 -31.37 -9.24 -30.22
N GLN A 69 -30.49 -9.19 -31.22
CA GLN A 69 -30.91 -9.14 -32.62
C GLN A 69 -31.07 -10.58 -33.10
N ASP A 70 -32.32 -11.04 -33.26
CA ASP A 70 -32.62 -12.24 -34.05
C ASP A 70 -33.32 -11.82 -35.35
N PRO A 71 -32.79 -12.17 -36.54
CA PRO A 71 -33.53 -12.12 -37.78
C PRO A 71 -34.17 -13.49 -38.02
N ILE A 72 -35.47 -13.64 -37.79
CA ILE A 72 -36.22 -14.78 -38.32
C ILE A 72 -37.41 -14.26 -39.12
N THR A 73 -37.23 -14.32 -40.43
CA THR A 73 -38.32 -14.36 -41.41
C THR A 73 -38.66 -15.82 -41.64
N GLU A 74 -39.91 -16.24 -41.38
CA GLU A 74 -40.77 -16.97 -42.34
C GLU A 74 -42.02 -17.59 -41.68
N ARG A 75 -43.15 -17.31 -42.34
CA ARG A 75 -44.29 -18.16 -42.71
C ARG A 75 -45.14 -18.86 -41.64
N ALA A 76 -46.42 -18.52 -41.70
CA ALA A 76 -47.55 -19.24 -41.13
C ALA A 76 -47.77 -20.59 -41.85
N ASP A 77 -48.01 -21.67 -41.09
CA ASP A 77 -49.28 -22.42 -41.16
C ASP A 77 -49.46 -23.48 -40.04
N HIS A 78 -50.73 -23.72 -39.70
CA HIS A 78 -51.35 -24.90 -39.07
C HIS A 78 -51.07 -25.35 -37.59
N THR A 79 -52.02 -24.94 -36.73
CA THR A 79 -52.80 -25.73 -35.73
C THR A 79 -52.15 -26.85 -34.89
N SER A 80 -51.93 -26.58 -33.60
CA SER A 80 -52.08 -27.50 -32.44
C SER A 80 -52.14 -26.69 -31.13
N PRO A 81 -52.86 -27.14 -30.07
CA PRO A 81 -53.07 -26.33 -28.87
C PRO A 81 -51.81 -26.24 -28.02
N ASN A 82 -51.48 -24.99 -27.67
CA ASN A 82 -50.31 -24.57 -26.91
C ASN A 82 -50.37 -25.09 -25.45
N PRO A 83 -49.35 -25.79 -24.90
CA PRO A 83 -49.25 -25.95 -23.46
C PRO A 83 -48.82 -24.61 -22.84
N ALA A 84 -49.50 -24.21 -21.76
CA ALA A 84 -49.24 -22.96 -21.05
C ALA A 84 -47.76 -22.86 -20.59
N PRO A 85 -47.13 -21.68 -20.67
CA PRO A 85 -45.75 -21.50 -20.20
C PRO A 85 -45.68 -21.57 -18.66
N TYR A 86 -44.72 -22.32 -18.14
CA TYR A 86 -44.41 -22.40 -16.70
C TYR A 86 -44.09 -21.00 -16.13
N PRO A 87 -44.74 -20.52 -15.04
CA PRO A 87 -44.61 -19.13 -14.59
C PRO A 87 -43.32 -18.76 -13.81
N GLY A 88 -42.36 -19.68 -13.67
CA GLY A 88 -41.25 -19.51 -12.72
C GLY A 88 -40.00 -18.80 -13.26
N CYS A 89 -39.69 -18.91 -14.57
CA CYS A 89 -38.37 -18.54 -15.09
C CYS A 89 -38.24 -17.06 -15.52
N ASN A 90 -39.34 -16.44 -15.98
CA ASN A 90 -39.29 -15.05 -16.48
C ASN A 90 -39.35 -14.00 -15.36
N THR A 91 -39.98 -14.33 -14.23
CA THR A 91 -40.15 -13.40 -13.10
C THR A 91 -38.82 -13.12 -12.39
N THR A 92 -37.99 -14.15 -12.19
CA THR A 92 -36.67 -14.02 -11.54
C THR A 92 -35.69 -13.19 -12.39
N MET A 93 -35.73 -13.35 -13.71
CA MET A 93 -34.89 -12.56 -14.63
C MET A 93 -35.28 -11.08 -14.64
N SER A 94 -36.58 -10.78 -14.61
CA SER A 94 -37.08 -9.40 -14.49
C SER A 94 -36.65 -8.76 -13.16
N GLN A 95 -36.74 -9.51 -12.05
CA GLN A 95 -36.33 -9.04 -10.73
C GLN A 95 -34.82 -8.72 -10.67
N ALA A 96 -33.98 -9.55 -11.28
CA ALA A 96 -32.54 -9.29 -11.37
C ALA A 96 -32.23 -7.97 -12.11
N VAL A 97 -32.99 -7.68 -13.18
CA VAL A 97 -32.85 -6.43 -13.94
C VAL A 97 -33.29 -5.21 -13.11
N ASP A 98 -34.37 -5.34 -12.33
CA ASP A 98 -34.85 -4.28 -11.44
C ASP A 98 -33.83 -3.95 -10.35
N LEU A 99 -33.23 -4.98 -9.75
CA LEU A 99 -32.14 -4.82 -8.79
C LEU A 99 -30.93 -4.13 -9.43
N LYS A 100 -30.54 -4.52 -10.64
CA LYS A 100 -29.48 -3.82 -11.38
C LYS A 100 -29.84 -2.35 -11.63
N ASN A 101 -31.09 -2.03 -11.95
CA ASN A 101 -31.52 -0.64 -12.15
C ASN A 101 -31.47 0.17 -10.85
N GLN A 102 -31.82 -0.44 -9.71
CA GLN A 102 -31.65 0.16 -8.39
C GLN A 102 -30.16 0.40 -8.08
N GLY A 103 -29.30 -0.56 -8.40
CA GLY A 103 -27.85 -0.41 -8.31
C GLY A 103 -27.32 0.74 -9.17
N ASN A 104 -27.79 0.87 -10.41
CA ASN A 104 -27.43 1.99 -11.28
C ASN A 104 -27.87 3.35 -10.69
N LYS A 105 -29.06 3.41 -10.10
CA LYS A 105 -29.59 4.62 -9.46
C LYS A 105 -28.77 5.01 -8.23
N ALA A 106 -28.43 4.03 -7.37
CA ALA A 106 -27.57 4.24 -6.21
C ALA A 106 -26.17 4.71 -6.64
N PHE A 107 -25.59 4.07 -7.67
CA PHE A 107 -24.31 4.46 -8.23
C PHE A 107 -24.31 5.90 -8.74
N ALA A 108 -25.36 6.31 -9.46
CA ALA A 108 -25.52 7.68 -9.96
C ALA A 108 -25.70 8.72 -8.82
N ALA A 109 -26.23 8.30 -7.68
CA ALA A 109 -26.35 9.11 -6.47
C ALA A 109 -25.05 9.17 -5.63
N GLY A 110 -23.99 8.46 -6.03
CA GLY A 110 -22.75 8.34 -5.26
C GLY A 110 -22.80 7.33 -4.12
N ASP A 111 -23.91 6.63 -3.92
CA ASP A 111 -24.06 5.57 -2.91
C ASP A 111 -23.52 4.25 -3.45
N PHE A 112 -22.19 4.13 -3.46
CA PHE A 112 -21.49 2.95 -3.97
C PHE A 112 -21.74 1.69 -3.12
N PRO A 113 -21.79 1.74 -1.76
CA PRO A 113 -22.14 0.57 -0.95
C PRO A 113 -23.53 0.01 -1.28
N ALA A 114 -24.55 0.86 -1.41
CA ALA A 114 -25.87 0.40 -1.82
C ALA A 114 -25.86 -0.14 -3.25
N ALA A 115 -25.11 0.49 -4.17
CA ALA A 115 -24.96 -0.02 -5.53
C ALA A 115 -24.36 -1.44 -5.55
N ILE A 116 -23.29 -1.68 -4.79
CA ILE A 116 -22.65 -3.01 -4.65
C ILE A 116 -23.66 -4.02 -4.13
N LYS A 117 -24.43 -3.66 -3.09
CA LYS A 117 -25.48 -4.52 -2.52
C LYS A 117 -26.51 -4.93 -3.58
N PHE A 118 -27.08 -3.97 -4.30
CA PHE A 118 -28.09 -4.25 -5.32
C PHE A 118 -27.54 -5.07 -6.49
N TYR A 119 -26.32 -4.79 -6.96
CA TYR A 119 -25.70 -5.63 -8.00
C TYR A 119 -25.42 -7.06 -7.51
N SER A 120 -25.06 -7.23 -6.24
CA SER A 120 -24.84 -8.55 -5.66
C SER A 120 -26.13 -9.36 -5.61
N GLN A 121 -27.23 -8.74 -5.17
CA GLN A 121 -28.56 -9.36 -5.22
C GLN A 121 -28.99 -9.69 -6.66
N ALA A 122 -28.68 -8.83 -7.64
CA ALA A 122 -28.95 -9.14 -9.05
C ALA A 122 -28.16 -10.37 -9.55
N ILE A 123 -26.91 -10.51 -9.12
CA ILE A 123 -26.03 -11.65 -9.47
C ILE A 123 -26.51 -12.94 -8.81
N GLU A 124 -26.98 -12.88 -7.55
CA GLU A 124 -27.58 -14.03 -6.86
C GLU A 124 -28.80 -14.57 -7.60
N LEU A 125 -29.59 -13.70 -8.23
CA LEU A 125 -30.74 -14.10 -9.03
C LEU A 125 -30.36 -14.56 -10.45
N ASN A 126 -29.31 -13.99 -11.04
CA ASN A 126 -28.80 -14.36 -12.35
C ASN A 126 -27.30 -14.10 -12.49
N ASP A 127 -26.51 -15.18 -12.41
CA ASP A 127 -25.05 -15.17 -12.49
C ASP A 127 -24.50 -15.26 -13.93
N LYS A 128 -25.38 -15.26 -14.95
CA LYS A 128 -25.00 -15.37 -16.37
C LYS A 128 -24.94 -14.04 -17.10
N GLU A 129 -25.41 -12.96 -16.48
CA GLU A 129 -25.45 -11.63 -17.09
C GLU A 129 -24.15 -10.85 -16.83
N ALA A 130 -23.31 -10.71 -17.86
CA ALA A 130 -21.99 -10.08 -17.78
C ALA A 130 -22.05 -8.60 -17.31
N THR A 131 -23.13 -7.88 -17.64
CA THR A 131 -23.26 -6.46 -17.27
C THR A 131 -23.39 -6.24 -15.76
N PHE A 132 -23.92 -7.20 -15.00
CA PHE A 132 -24.05 -7.08 -13.55
C PHE A 132 -22.68 -7.04 -12.87
N TYR A 133 -21.83 -8.02 -13.20
CA TYR A 133 -20.44 -8.07 -12.74
C TYR A 133 -19.66 -6.84 -13.19
N THR A 134 -19.78 -6.46 -14.47
CA THR A 134 -19.10 -5.27 -14.99
C THR A 134 -19.51 -4.02 -14.21
N ASN A 135 -20.79 -3.79 -13.94
CA ASN A 135 -21.29 -2.63 -13.18
C ASN A 135 -20.87 -2.66 -11.70
N ARG A 136 -20.86 -3.85 -11.08
CA ARG A 136 -20.33 -4.00 -9.72
C ARG A 136 -18.82 -3.75 -9.65
N ALA A 137 -18.05 -4.19 -10.63
CA ALA A 137 -16.62 -3.86 -10.75
C ALA A 137 -16.38 -2.35 -10.80
N GLN A 138 -17.25 -1.58 -11.44
CA GLN A 138 -17.15 -0.13 -11.47
C GLN A 138 -17.41 0.50 -10.08
N ALA A 139 -18.37 -0.05 -9.32
CA ALA A 139 -18.61 0.36 -7.94
C ALA A 139 -17.45 -0.01 -7.02
N TYR A 140 -16.82 -1.18 -7.23
CA TYR A 140 -15.60 -1.56 -6.53
C TYR A 140 -14.42 -0.65 -6.85
N ILE A 141 -14.22 -0.23 -8.10
CA ILE A 141 -13.19 0.78 -8.45
C ILE A 141 -13.44 2.10 -7.70
N LYS A 142 -14.70 2.51 -7.55
CA LYS A 142 -15.07 3.75 -6.83
C LYS A 142 -14.89 3.66 -5.33
N THR A 143 -14.85 2.45 -4.77
CA THR A 143 -14.62 2.18 -3.34
C THR A 143 -13.21 1.66 -3.07
N GLU A 144 -12.28 1.80 -4.03
CA GLU A 144 -10.89 1.31 -3.96
C GLU A 144 -10.75 -0.22 -3.73
N ALA A 145 -11.83 -0.99 -3.91
CA ALA A 145 -11.83 -2.45 -3.84
C ALA A 145 -11.34 -3.08 -5.16
N PHE A 146 -10.13 -2.70 -5.60
CA PHE A 146 -9.60 -3.03 -6.92
C PHE A 146 -9.46 -4.54 -7.16
N GLY A 147 -9.20 -5.34 -6.12
CA GLY A 147 -9.14 -6.80 -6.23
C GLY A 147 -10.48 -7.41 -6.63
N TYR A 148 -11.57 -6.98 -5.98
CA TYR A 148 -12.92 -7.38 -6.36
C TYR A 148 -13.31 -6.87 -7.74
N ALA A 149 -12.90 -5.65 -8.11
CA ALA A 149 -13.11 -5.14 -9.45
C ALA A 149 -12.43 -6.00 -10.53
N ILE A 150 -11.21 -6.49 -10.28
CA ILE A 150 -10.48 -7.38 -11.21
C ILE A 150 -11.21 -8.71 -11.38
N ILE A 151 -11.72 -9.28 -10.29
CA ILE A 151 -12.45 -10.56 -10.29
C ILE A 151 -13.76 -10.43 -11.05
N ASP A 152 -14.59 -9.44 -10.71
CA ASP A 152 -15.87 -9.22 -11.36
C ASP A 152 -15.70 -8.89 -12.85
N ALA A 153 -14.73 -8.04 -13.19
CA ALA A 153 -14.43 -7.76 -14.59
C ALA A 153 -13.90 -9.00 -15.33
N GLY A 154 -13.13 -9.85 -14.66
CA GLY A 154 -12.73 -11.16 -15.17
C GLY A 154 -13.92 -12.08 -15.44
N LYS A 155 -14.86 -12.17 -14.50
CA LYS A 155 -16.08 -12.96 -14.66
C LYS A 155 -16.96 -12.44 -15.80
N ALA A 156 -17.07 -11.12 -15.94
CA ALA A 156 -17.78 -10.51 -17.07
C ALA A 156 -17.13 -10.86 -18.42
N ILE A 157 -15.80 -10.96 -18.48
CA ILE A 157 -15.07 -11.39 -19.70
C ILE A 157 -15.31 -12.86 -20.00
N GLU A 158 -15.33 -13.73 -18.98
CA GLU A 158 -15.68 -15.14 -19.16
C GLU A 158 -17.09 -15.32 -19.75
N LEU A 159 -18.05 -14.53 -19.25
CA LEU A 159 -19.44 -14.58 -19.70
C LEU A 159 -19.62 -13.93 -21.09
N ASN A 160 -18.94 -12.81 -21.35
CA ASN A 160 -18.96 -12.13 -22.64
C ASN A 160 -17.55 -11.63 -23.03
N PRO A 161 -16.79 -12.41 -23.82
CA PRO A 161 -15.43 -12.06 -24.24
C PRO A 161 -15.33 -10.83 -25.16
N THR A 162 -16.46 -10.32 -25.68
CA THR A 162 -16.50 -9.13 -26.55
C THR A 162 -16.85 -7.84 -25.79
N LEU A 163 -17.11 -7.94 -24.48
CA LEU A 163 -17.52 -6.81 -23.65
C LEU A 163 -16.33 -5.89 -23.34
N VAL A 164 -16.15 -4.85 -24.17
CA VAL A 164 -15.05 -3.87 -24.06
C VAL A 164 -14.93 -3.24 -22.66
N LYS A 165 -16.07 -2.90 -22.02
CA LYS A 165 -16.07 -2.28 -20.69
C LYS A 165 -15.49 -3.18 -19.60
N ALA A 166 -15.60 -4.50 -19.74
CA ALA A 166 -15.04 -5.44 -18.77
C ALA A 166 -13.51 -5.42 -18.81
N TYR A 167 -12.90 -5.50 -19.99
CA TYR A 167 -11.45 -5.32 -20.15
C TYR A 167 -10.99 -3.95 -19.65
N TYR A 168 -11.73 -2.89 -20.00
CA TYR A 168 -11.39 -1.53 -19.60
C TYR A 168 -11.37 -1.38 -18.07
N ARG A 169 -12.42 -1.86 -17.38
CA ARG A 169 -12.51 -1.84 -15.91
C ARG A 169 -11.43 -2.69 -15.25
N ARG A 170 -11.14 -3.89 -15.78
CA ARG A 170 -10.04 -4.74 -15.28
C ARG A 170 -8.67 -4.08 -15.45
N GLY A 171 -8.44 -3.44 -16.60
CA GLY A 171 -7.22 -2.70 -16.90
C GLY A 171 -7.03 -1.49 -15.98
N LEU A 172 -8.10 -0.74 -15.70
CA LEU A 172 -8.08 0.35 -14.72
C LEU A 172 -7.73 -0.15 -13.32
N ALA A 173 -8.42 -1.19 -12.84
CA ALA A 173 -8.16 -1.75 -11.52
C ALA A 173 -6.73 -2.29 -11.39
N ARG A 174 -6.21 -3.00 -12.40
CA ARG A 174 -4.80 -3.45 -12.47
C ARG A 174 -3.81 -2.30 -12.47
N THR A 175 -4.14 -1.19 -13.12
CA THR A 175 -3.28 0.00 -13.12
C THR A 175 -3.24 0.62 -11.72
N ALA A 176 -4.38 0.68 -11.03
CA ALA A 176 -4.47 1.22 -9.67
C ALA A 176 -3.65 0.42 -8.65
N ILE A 177 -3.56 -0.91 -8.82
CA ILE A 177 -2.74 -1.78 -7.95
C ILE A 177 -1.31 -2.00 -8.48
N LEU A 178 -0.81 -1.07 -9.32
CA LEU A 178 0.56 -1.08 -9.85
C LEU A 178 0.94 -2.37 -10.60
N ARG A 179 0.00 -2.97 -11.35
CA ARG A 179 0.23 -4.10 -12.27
C ARG A 179 0.12 -3.69 -13.75
N PRO A 180 0.96 -2.76 -14.23
CA PRO A 180 0.84 -2.18 -15.56
C PRO A 180 1.11 -3.21 -16.68
N LYS A 181 1.93 -4.24 -16.42
CA LYS A 181 2.17 -5.33 -17.40
C LYS A 181 0.89 -6.07 -17.77
N GLU A 182 0.04 -6.32 -16.79
CA GLU A 182 -1.26 -6.97 -17.04
C GLU A 182 -2.29 -6.01 -17.59
N ALA A 183 -2.31 -4.76 -17.10
CA ALA A 183 -3.20 -3.73 -17.64
C ALA A 183 -2.97 -3.48 -19.14
N VAL A 184 -1.71 -3.57 -19.61
CA VAL A 184 -1.39 -3.53 -21.06
C VAL A 184 -2.15 -4.58 -21.84
N ASN A 185 -2.32 -5.80 -21.32
CA ASN A 185 -3.04 -6.86 -22.03
C ASN A 185 -4.53 -6.56 -22.13
N ASP A 186 -5.13 -6.01 -21.07
CA ASP A 186 -6.55 -5.61 -21.10
C ASP A 186 -6.79 -4.43 -22.06
N PHE A 187 -5.97 -3.38 -22.00
CA PHE A 187 -6.16 -2.23 -22.90
C PHE A 187 -5.83 -2.55 -24.35
N LYS A 188 -4.90 -3.47 -24.63
CA LYS A 188 -4.72 -4.03 -25.99
C LYS A 188 -6.00 -4.64 -26.51
N GLU A 189 -6.69 -5.39 -25.67
CA GLU A 189 -7.93 -6.05 -26.04
C GLU A 189 -9.07 -5.06 -26.21
N CYS A 190 -9.16 -4.02 -25.38
CA CYS A 190 -10.08 -2.90 -25.60
C CYS A 190 -9.88 -2.26 -26.98
N VAL A 191 -8.63 -1.96 -27.36
CA VAL A 191 -8.31 -1.33 -28.65
C VAL A 191 -8.53 -2.31 -29.81
N ARG A 192 -8.37 -3.62 -29.59
CA ARG A 192 -8.65 -4.65 -30.59
C ARG A 192 -10.15 -4.76 -30.87
N LEU A 193 -10.98 -4.77 -29.83
CA LEU A 193 -12.43 -4.91 -29.90
C LEU A 193 -13.13 -3.60 -30.31
N ASP A 194 -12.62 -2.46 -29.86
CA ASP A 194 -13.09 -1.11 -30.22
C ASP A 194 -11.90 -0.22 -30.61
N PRO A 195 -11.47 -0.28 -31.89
CA PRO A 195 -10.37 0.53 -32.39
C PRO A 195 -10.62 2.04 -32.31
N ALA A 196 -11.88 2.50 -32.22
CA ALA A 196 -12.23 3.91 -32.15
C ALA A 196 -12.10 4.47 -30.71
N ASN A 197 -11.94 3.61 -29.70
CA ASN A 197 -11.79 4.00 -28.30
C ASN A 197 -10.46 4.73 -28.06
N LYS A 198 -10.50 6.06 -28.15
CA LYS A 198 -9.33 6.93 -27.96
C LYS A 198 -8.77 6.81 -26.54
N ASP A 199 -9.64 6.68 -25.54
CA ASP A 199 -9.23 6.61 -24.14
C ASP A 199 -8.47 5.32 -23.85
N ALA A 200 -9.01 4.16 -24.25
CA ALA A 200 -8.32 2.87 -24.12
C ALA A 200 -6.95 2.86 -24.83
N ARG A 201 -6.84 3.55 -25.97
CA ARG A 201 -5.56 3.71 -26.69
C ARG A 201 -4.55 4.56 -25.93
N LEU A 202 -4.99 5.67 -25.32
CA LEU A 202 -4.14 6.49 -24.45
C LEU A 202 -3.64 5.66 -23.27
N LYS A 203 -4.56 5.02 -22.54
CA LYS A 203 -4.25 4.13 -21.40
C LYS A 203 -3.26 3.03 -21.77
N LEU A 204 -3.42 2.42 -22.95
CA LEU A 204 -2.50 1.39 -23.44
C LEU A 204 -1.08 1.92 -23.62
N GLU A 205 -0.91 3.05 -24.31
CA GLU A 205 0.42 3.61 -24.57
C GLU A 205 1.10 4.08 -23.29
N GLU A 206 0.32 4.61 -22.36
CA GLU A 206 0.79 5.03 -21.05
C GLU A 206 1.21 3.82 -20.20
N CYS A 207 0.41 2.75 -20.14
CA CYS A 207 0.82 1.51 -19.46
C CYS A 207 2.08 0.91 -20.09
N LYS A 208 2.21 0.90 -21.44
CA LYS A 208 3.44 0.45 -22.12
C LYS A 208 4.64 1.31 -21.75
N LYS A 209 4.46 2.62 -21.55
CA LYS A 209 5.51 3.52 -21.11
C LYS A 209 5.97 3.14 -19.70
N ILE A 210 5.04 2.96 -18.77
CA ILE A 210 5.34 2.51 -17.40
C ILE A 210 6.08 1.17 -17.42
N VAL A 211 5.61 0.19 -18.19
CA VAL A 211 6.27 -1.13 -18.30
C VAL A 211 7.70 -1.02 -18.81
N ARG A 212 7.94 -0.23 -19.87
CA ARG A 212 9.30 -0.01 -20.42
C ARG A 212 10.22 0.64 -19.39
N GLN A 213 9.68 1.56 -18.61
CA GLN A 213 10.41 2.31 -17.62
C GLN A 213 10.72 1.49 -16.37
N LEU A 214 9.77 0.68 -15.89
CA LEU A 214 10.02 -0.33 -14.85
C LEU A 214 11.07 -1.35 -15.30
N ALA A 215 11.01 -1.80 -16.55
CA ALA A 215 12.02 -2.69 -17.11
C ALA A 215 13.40 -2.03 -17.23
N PHE A 216 13.43 -0.74 -17.57
CA PHE A 216 14.66 0.04 -17.58
C PHE A 216 15.24 0.14 -16.16
N TYR A 217 14.42 0.50 -15.17
CA TYR A 217 14.86 0.58 -13.77
C TYR A 217 15.37 -0.74 -13.25
N ALA A 218 14.63 -1.83 -13.43
CA ALA A 218 15.09 -3.17 -13.05
C ALA A 218 16.40 -3.58 -13.76
N ALA A 219 16.66 -3.07 -14.97
CA ALA A 219 17.89 -3.33 -15.70
C ALA A 219 19.08 -2.46 -15.27
N ILE A 220 18.83 -1.29 -14.67
CA ILE A 220 19.86 -0.39 -14.12
C ILE A 220 19.98 -0.47 -12.60
N GLU A 221 19.19 -1.32 -11.95
CA GLU A 221 19.31 -1.70 -10.55
C GLU A 221 20.60 -2.52 -10.38
N VAL A 222 21.72 -1.81 -10.46
CA VAL A 222 23.05 -2.30 -10.08
C VAL A 222 23.05 -2.35 -8.56
N GLY A 223 23.63 -3.42 -7.98
CA GLY A 223 23.52 -3.80 -6.57
C GLY A 223 23.71 -2.66 -5.55
N ASP A 224 23.18 -2.90 -4.35
CA ASP A 224 23.01 -1.95 -3.23
C ASP A 224 23.68 -0.59 -3.45
N GLU A 225 22.91 0.36 -3.97
CA GLU A 225 23.34 1.75 -4.00
C GLU A 225 23.83 2.14 -2.60
N PRO A 226 24.98 2.85 -2.50
CA PRO A 226 25.45 3.45 -1.27
C PRO A 226 24.30 4.16 -0.56
N SER A 227 24.22 4.01 0.76
CA SER A 227 23.19 4.68 1.54
C SER A 227 23.16 6.17 1.22
N ALA A 228 21.98 6.77 1.12
CA ALA A 228 21.83 8.20 0.98
C ALA A 228 22.43 8.98 2.16
N ALA A 229 22.72 8.32 3.28
CA ALA A 229 23.47 8.89 4.39
C ALA A 229 25.00 8.91 4.15
N GLU A 230 25.53 8.12 3.21
CA GLU A 230 26.96 8.07 2.92
C GLU A 230 27.48 9.43 2.42
N GLY A 231 28.64 9.83 2.94
CA GLY A 231 29.24 11.15 2.67
C GLY A 231 28.49 12.33 3.30
N LEU A 232 27.51 12.11 4.18
CA LEU A 232 26.89 13.18 4.95
C LEU A 232 27.71 13.46 6.22
N ASP A 233 28.37 14.62 6.26
CA ASP A 233 29.02 15.13 7.48
C ASP A 233 28.02 15.97 8.28
N VAL A 234 27.17 15.29 9.05
CA VAL A 234 26.13 15.93 9.87
C VAL A 234 26.72 16.83 10.96
N ALA A 235 27.91 16.50 11.48
CA ALA A 235 28.57 17.28 12.51
C ALA A 235 28.94 18.69 11.99
N SER A 236 29.44 18.76 10.76
CA SER A 236 29.81 20.02 10.10
C SER A 236 28.62 20.85 9.59
N MET A 237 27.40 20.29 9.55
CA MET A 237 26.24 21.02 9.05
C MET A 237 25.95 22.25 9.91
N ILE A 238 25.87 23.40 9.25
CA ILE A 238 25.49 24.67 9.85
C ILE A 238 23.97 24.73 9.94
N LEU A 239 23.45 25.24 11.07
CA LEU A 239 22.02 25.49 11.23
C LEU A 239 21.57 26.61 10.30
N GLU A 240 20.31 26.54 9.88
CA GLU A 240 19.72 27.60 9.05
C GLU A 240 19.66 28.90 9.85
N ASP A 241 19.98 30.03 9.19
CA ASP A 241 19.94 31.34 9.83
C ASP A 241 18.54 31.60 10.42
N GLY A 242 18.50 31.95 11.70
CA GLY A 242 17.24 32.20 12.41
C GLY A 242 16.56 30.95 12.99
N TYR A 243 17.21 29.79 13.01
CA TYR A 243 16.72 28.65 13.78
C TYR A 243 16.65 29.01 15.28
N ASP A 244 15.44 28.99 15.83
CA ASP A 244 15.10 29.42 17.19
C ASP A 244 14.78 28.25 18.13
N GLY A 245 15.12 27.01 17.74
CA GLY A 245 14.76 25.79 18.46
C GLY A 245 15.84 25.25 19.39
N VAL A 246 15.43 24.28 20.20
CA VAL A 246 16.35 23.54 21.05
C VAL A 246 17.37 22.83 20.15
N GLN A 247 18.64 22.92 20.50
CA GLN A 247 19.69 22.28 19.72
C GLN A 247 19.88 20.84 20.20
N LEU A 248 19.85 19.90 19.26
CA LEU A 248 20.09 18.49 19.56
C LEU A 248 21.59 18.19 19.57
N GLY A 249 22.06 17.61 20.67
CA GLY A 249 23.42 17.09 20.80
C GLY A 249 23.58 15.71 20.14
N ASP A 250 24.40 14.85 20.77
CA ASP A 250 24.69 13.50 20.28
C ASP A 250 23.67 12.45 20.75
N GLU A 251 22.77 12.82 21.66
CA GLU A 251 21.72 11.96 22.20
C GLU A 251 20.37 12.68 22.17
N MET A 252 19.28 11.93 22.03
CA MET A 252 17.92 12.47 22.11
C MET A 252 17.57 12.85 23.55
N THR A 253 16.84 13.95 23.71
CA THR A 253 16.38 14.43 25.02
C THR A 253 14.88 14.69 25.01
N GLN A 254 14.24 14.59 26.18
CA GLN A 254 12.82 14.96 26.31
C GLN A 254 12.59 16.43 25.96
N GLU A 255 13.51 17.33 26.35
CA GLU A 255 13.44 18.77 26.04
C GLU A 255 13.37 19.03 24.53
N PHE A 256 14.17 18.33 23.73
CA PHE A 256 14.14 18.47 22.28
C PHE A 256 12.83 17.93 21.68
N ILE A 257 12.30 16.83 22.22
CA ILE A 257 10.99 16.30 21.81
C ILE A 257 9.87 17.28 22.14
N ASP A 258 9.90 17.89 23.33
CA ASP A 258 8.89 18.85 23.75
C ASP A 258 8.91 20.12 22.87
N ASP A 259 10.10 20.66 22.55
CA ASP A 259 10.26 21.76 21.57
C ASP A 259 9.80 21.33 20.16
N MET A 260 10.13 20.11 19.73
CA MET A 260 9.68 19.56 18.45
C MET A 260 8.15 19.51 18.37
N ILE A 261 7.48 19.03 19.41
CA ILE A 261 6.02 18.94 19.48
C ILE A 261 5.41 20.33 19.34
N GLU A 262 5.88 21.30 20.11
CA GLU A 262 5.38 22.67 20.07
C GLU A 262 5.66 23.35 18.73
N ARG A 263 6.81 23.10 18.10
CA ARG A 263 7.11 23.59 16.75
C ARG A 263 6.13 23.08 15.72
N PHE A 264 5.93 21.77 15.68
CA PHE A 264 5.03 21.12 14.72
C PHE A 264 3.58 21.58 14.91
N LYS A 265 3.11 21.73 16.15
CA LYS A 265 1.79 22.30 16.45
C LYS A 265 1.59 23.69 15.86
N ASN A 266 2.65 24.49 15.82
CA ASN A 266 2.65 25.85 15.28
C ASN A 266 3.06 25.93 13.80
N GLY A 267 3.10 24.80 13.08
CA GLY A 267 3.48 24.74 11.66
C GLY A 267 4.95 25.05 11.37
N LYS A 268 5.81 25.10 12.40
CA LYS A 268 7.26 25.20 12.23
C LYS A 268 7.86 23.82 11.93
N LYS A 269 9.07 23.81 11.37
CA LYS A 269 9.86 22.60 11.12
C LYS A 269 11.04 22.53 12.07
N ILE A 270 11.65 21.36 12.20
CA ILE A 270 12.98 21.21 12.78
C ILE A 270 14.05 21.38 11.69
N ALA A 271 15.27 21.77 12.05
CA ALA A 271 16.34 21.96 11.08
C ALA A 271 16.74 20.65 10.39
N LYS A 272 17.10 20.71 9.10
CA LYS A 272 17.54 19.53 8.31
C LYS A 272 18.68 18.75 8.98
N LYS A 273 19.59 19.45 9.67
CA LYS A 273 20.66 18.82 10.47
C LYS A 273 20.09 17.79 11.45
N TYR A 274 19.09 18.19 12.23
CA TYR A 274 18.46 17.32 13.24
C TYR A 274 17.61 16.22 12.62
N VAL A 275 16.95 16.49 11.49
CA VAL A 275 16.27 15.44 10.71
C VAL A 275 17.27 14.33 10.34
N TYR A 276 18.43 14.69 9.79
CA TYR A 276 19.45 13.69 9.46
C TYR A 276 19.98 12.95 10.68
N GLN A 277 20.23 13.64 11.81
CA GLN A 277 20.66 12.98 13.05
C GLN A 277 19.64 11.94 13.52
N ILE A 278 18.36 12.31 13.59
CA ILE A 278 17.27 11.41 13.99
C ILE A 278 17.19 10.20 13.08
N LEU A 279 17.20 10.42 11.76
CA LEU A 279 17.08 9.35 10.77
C LEU A 279 18.24 8.35 10.85
N ILE A 280 19.47 8.84 10.98
CA ILE A 280 20.67 7.98 11.05
C ILE A 280 20.67 7.18 12.37
N ALA A 281 20.37 7.83 13.49
CA ALA A 281 20.33 7.19 14.80
C ALA A 281 19.26 6.08 14.83
N VAL A 282 18.03 6.40 14.40
CA VAL A 282 16.93 5.43 14.43
C VAL A 282 17.13 4.32 13.42
N LYS A 283 17.59 4.61 12.20
CA LYS A 283 17.92 3.58 11.20
C LYS A 283 18.88 2.54 11.78
N LYS A 284 19.90 2.97 12.53
CA LYS A 284 20.83 2.04 13.20
C LYS A 284 20.12 1.17 14.23
N ILE A 285 19.33 1.78 15.12
CA ILE A 285 18.56 1.07 16.16
C ILE A 285 17.67 0.00 15.53
N ILE A 286 16.82 0.38 14.58
CA ILE A 286 15.85 -0.55 13.98
C ILE A 286 16.50 -1.56 13.04
N TYR A 287 17.68 -1.28 12.47
CA TYR A 287 18.40 -2.27 11.65
C TYR A 287 18.88 -3.45 12.50
N ASP A 288 19.34 -3.16 13.72
CA ASP A 288 19.85 -4.14 14.67
C ASP A 288 18.73 -4.93 15.38
N GLU A 289 17.47 -4.48 15.29
CA GLU A 289 16.32 -5.20 15.83
C GLU A 289 15.99 -6.47 15.05
N ALA A 290 15.39 -7.44 15.73
CA ALA A 290 14.88 -8.65 15.09
C ALA A 290 13.69 -8.34 14.16
N THR A 291 13.46 -9.19 13.15
CA THR A 291 12.31 -9.04 12.25
C THR A 291 10.99 -9.16 13.01
N MET A 292 10.96 -10.01 14.03
CA MET A 292 9.92 -10.04 15.04
C MET A 292 10.54 -9.63 16.37
N VAL A 293 10.19 -8.45 16.88
CA VAL A 293 10.61 -8.02 18.21
C VAL A 293 9.83 -8.83 19.24
N GLU A 294 10.49 -9.30 20.29
CA GLU A 294 9.83 -10.08 21.36
C GLU A 294 10.00 -9.34 22.67
N MET A 295 8.91 -9.17 23.41
CA MET A 295 8.93 -8.39 24.63
C MET A 295 7.92 -8.89 25.67
N THR A 296 8.24 -8.67 26.93
CA THR A 296 7.36 -8.89 28.07
C THR A 296 7.11 -7.56 28.77
N ILE A 297 5.91 -7.36 29.32
CA ILE A 297 5.53 -6.12 29.99
C ILE A 297 5.89 -6.26 31.47
N PRO A 298 6.86 -5.48 32.00
CA PRO A 298 7.22 -5.54 33.41
C PRO A 298 6.08 -5.08 34.32
N ASP A 299 6.17 -5.41 35.61
CA ASP A 299 5.24 -4.89 36.61
C ASP A 299 5.31 -3.36 36.67
N ASN A 300 4.14 -2.71 36.79
CA ASN A 300 3.97 -1.25 36.78
C ASN A 300 4.37 -0.56 35.46
N VAL A 301 4.47 -1.31 34.37
CA VAL A 301 4.58 -0.78 33.01
C VAL A 301 3.26 -1.03 32.29
N GLN A 302 2.83 -0.03 31.54
CA GLN A 302 1.72 -0.16 30.58
C GLN A 302 2.28 -0.07 29.16
N LEU A 303 1.89 -1.00 28.30
CA LEU A 303 2.08 -0.90 26.85
C LEU A 303 0.79 -0.38 26.21
N THR A 304 0.91 0.59 25.32
CA THR A 304 -0.18 1.01 24.44
C THR A 304 0.12 0.59 23.00
N VAL A 305 -0.80 -0.17 22.40
CA VAL A 305 -0.75 -0.53 20.98
C VAL A 305 -1.63 0.43 20.20
N CYS A 306 -1.02 1.15 19.26
CA CYS A 306 -1.67 2.06 18.32
C CYS A 306 -1.67 1.42 16.92
N GLY A 307 -2.75 1.63 16.17
CA GLY A 307 -2.81 1.29 14.75
C GLY A 307 -2.33 2.43 13.87
N ASP A 308 -2.85 2.46 12.65
CA ASP A 308 -2.53 3.44 11.62
C ASP A 308 -2.79 4.87 12.13
N THR A 309 -1.90 5.81 11.81
CA THR A 309 -2.05 7.24 12.13
C THR A 309 -2.03 8.14 10.89
N HIS A 310 -1.50 7.65 9.76
CA HIS A 310 -1.59 8.27 8.43
C HIS A 310 -1.41 9.80 8.40
N GLY A 311 -0.33 10.31 8.96
CA GLY A 311 -0.03 11.76 8.92
C GLY A 311 -1.09 12.66 9.57
N GLN A 312 -1.93 12.15 10.49
CA GLN A 312 -2.88 12.92 11.29
C GLN A 312 -2.24 13.37 12.62
N TYR A 313 -1.28 14.28 12.51
CA TYR A 313 -0.41 14.68 13.63
C TYR A 313 -1.17 15.21 14.85
N PHE A 314 -2.24 15.98 14.64
CA PHE A 314 -3.01 16.58 15.74
C PHE A 314 -3.81 15.53 16.51
N ASP A 315 -4.29 14.48 15.84
CA ASP A 315 -4.97 13.36 16.48
C ASP A 315 -3.99 12.48 17.28
N LEU A 316 -2.75 12.33 16.80
CA LEU A 316 -1.67 11.71 17.59
C LEU A 316 -1.40 12.47 18.90
N LEU A 317 -1.44 13.80 18.86
CA LEU A 317 -1.31 14.61 20.08
C LEU A 317 -2.52 14.47 20.99
N GLU A 318 -3.73 14.35 20.45
CA GLU A 318 -4.92 14.06 21.25
C GLU A 318 -4.81 12.69 21.93
N LEU A 319 -4.31 11.67 21.22
CA LEU A 319 -4.02 10.36 21.78
C LEU A 319 -3.06 10.48 22.96
N PHE A 320 -1.93 11.19 22.81
CA PHE A 320 -1.00 11.42 23.91
C PHE A 320 -1.59 12.26 25.05
N ARG A 321 -2.47 13.23 24.76
CA ARG A 321 -3.16 14.02 25.79
C ARG A 321 -4.11 13.16 26.62
N LYS A 322 -4.81 12.22 25.99
CA LYS A 322 -5.77 11.33 26.66
C LYS A 322 -5.11 10.18 27.40
N ASN A 323 -4.06 9.60 26.82
CA ASN A 323 -3.46 8.38 27.33
C ASN A 323 -2.16 8.61 28.11
N GLY A 324 -1.49 9.75 27.90
CA GLY A 324 -0.16 10.04 28.42
C GLY A 324 0.91 9.91 27.34
N THR A 325 2.01 10.65 27.47
CA THR A 325 3.16 10.56 26.55
C THR A 325 4.05 9.35 26.90
N PRO A 326 4.92 8.91 25.98
CA PRO A 326 5.87 7.84 26.27
C PRO A 326 6.81 8.15 27.45
N THR A 327 6.89 7.24 28.41
CA THR A 327 7.79 7.33 29.58
C THR A 327 8.46 5.99 29.84
N ASP A 328 9.34 5.89 30.84
CA ASP A 328 9.94 4.61 31.25
C ASP A 328 8.91 3.59 31.75
N LYS A 329 7.72 4.06 32.17
CA LYS A 329 6.60 3.22 32.66
C LYS A 329 5.42 3.15 31.70
N HIS A 330 5.44 3.92 30.61
CA HIS A 330 4.39 3.94 29.62
C HIS A 330 4.99 3.78 28.23
N TRP A 331 4.95 2.55 27.77
CA TRP A 331 5.51 2.10 26.51
C TRP A 331 4.47 2.20 25.40
N TYR A 332 4.95 2.31 24.16
CA TYR A 332 4.11 2.42 22.98
C TYR A 332 4.58 1.49 21.87
N LEU A 333 3.64 0.89 21.15
CA LEU A 333 3.84 0.16 19.91
C LEU A 333 2.95 0.76 18.83
N PHE A 334 3.56 1.38 17.81
CA PHE A 334 2.84 1.84 16.62
C PHE A 334 2.92 0.77 15.53
N ASN A 335 1.75 0.26 15.12
CA ASN A 335 1.62 -0.90 14.26
C ASN A 335 1.58 -0.52 12.77
N GLY A 336 2.57 0.24 12.30
CA GLY A 336 2.70 0.66 10.90
C GLY A 336 1.75 1.80 10.49
N ASP A 337 1.88 2.21 9.23
CA ASP A 337 1.03 3.19 8.55
C ASP A 337 0.95 4.53 9.29
N PHE A 338 2.11 5.06 9.65
CA PHE A 338 2.21 6.35 10.31
C PHE A 338 2.32 7.53 9.34
N VAL A 339 2.64 7.26 8.07
CA VAL A 339 2.74 8.24 6.98
C VAL A 339 1.65 8.05 5.90
N ASP A 340 1.71 8.93 4.89
CA ASP A 340 0.80 9.00 3.74
C ASP A 340 -0.63 9.40 4.11
N ARG A 341 -1.40 9.80 3.08
CA ARG A 341 -2.80 10.24 3.15
C ARG A 341 -2.97 11.56 3.90
N GLY A 342 -2.68 11.64 5.20
CA GLY A 342 -2.64 12.89 5.93
C GLY A 342 -1.42 13.75 5.58
N SER A 343 -1.57 15.06 5.74
CA SER A 343 -0.59 16.06 5.26
C SER A 343 0.43 16.50 6.34
N TRP A 344 0.56 15.71 7.41
CA TRP A 344 1.49 15.92 8.52
C TRP A 344 2.31 14.66 8.82
N SER A 345 2.67 13.92 7.77
CA SER A 345 3.38 12.66 7.88
C SER A 345 4.83 12.84 8.34
N CYS A 346 5.49 13.93 7.92
CA CYS A 346 6.86 14.24 8.39
C CYS A 346 6.88 14.46 9.90
N GLU A 347 5.90 15.17 10.45
CA GLU A 347 5.82 15.48 11.88
C GLU A 347 5.61 14.21 12.70
N ILE A 348 4.69 13.34 12.29
CA ILE A 348 4.50 12.03 12.95
C ILE A 348 5.78 11.20 12.86
N ALA A 349 6.31 10.97 11.65
CA ALA A 349 7.45 10.08 11.48
C ALA A 349 8.67 10.54 12.30
N LEU A 350 8.94 11.86 12.32
CA LEU A 350 10.03 12.43 13.13
C LEU A 350 9.76 12.31 14.62
N LEU A 351 8.53 12.54 15.08
CA LEU A 351 8.18 12.43 16.50
C LEU A 351 8.30 10.98 17.00
N LEU A 352 7.78 10.02 16.24
CA LEU A 352 7.89 8.60 16.55
C LEU A 352 9.36 8.16 16.57
N TYR A 353 10.17 8.62 15.62
CA TYR A 353 11.61 8.35 15.58
C TYR A 353 12.36 8.98 16.75
N ALA A 354 12.00 10.21 17.14
CA ALA A 354 12.61 10.84 18.31
C ALA A 354 12.32 10.05 19.60
N TYR A 355 11.08 9.59 19.81
CA TYR A 355 10.77 8.70 20.92
C TYR A 355 11.48 7.34 20.82
N LYS A 356 11.61 6.76 19.62
CA LYS A 356 12.38 5.52 19.41
C LYS A 356 13.84 5.69 19.80
N TRP A 357 14.45 6.83 19.46
CA TRP A 357 15.83 7.11 19.83
C TRP A 357 15.97 7.36 21.34
N LEU A 358 15.04 8.08 21.96
CA LEU A 358 15.06 8.33 23.41
C LEU A 358 14.83 7.05 24.23
N ARG A 359 13.95 6.16 23.76
CA ARG A 359 13.47 4.99 24.52
C ARG A 359 13.45 3.72 23.65
N PRO A 360 14.61 3.22 23.18
CA PRO A 360 14.66 2.12 22.23
C PRO A 360 14.02 0.82 22.74
N ASN A 361 14.00 0.60 24.06
CA ASN A 361 13.44 -0.59 24.70
C ASN A 361 11.99 -0.42 25.20
N GLY A 362 11.38 0.75 25.04
CA GLY A 362 10.01 1.06 25.48
C GLY A 362 9.15 1.73 24.41
N PHE A 363 9.70 1.95 23.21
CA PHE A 363 9.00 2.51 22.07
C PHE A 363 9.26 1.64 20.86
N PHE A 364 8.21 1.03 20.32
CA PHE A 364 8.27 0.00 19.30
C PHE A 364 7.55 0.47 18.04
N LEU A 365 8.12 0.13 16.88
CA LEU A 365 7.60 0.49 15.57
C LEU A 365 7.57 -0.77 14.72
N ASN A 366 6.39 -1.19 14.27
CA ASN A 366 6.27 -2.16 13.19
C ASN A 366 6.15 -1.42 11.86
N ARG A 367 6.56 -2.08 10.78
CA ARG A 367 6.36 -1.63 9.41
C ARG A 367 4.90 -1.86 9.00
N GLY A 368 4.28 -0.86 8.37
CA GLY A 368 3.03 -0.99 7.63
C GLY A 368 3.25 -1.02 6.11
N ASN A 369 2.18 -1.15 5.34
CA ASN A 369 2.31 -1.14 3.89
C ASN A 369 2.61 0.27 3.35
N HIS A 370 2.28 1.33 4.08
CA HIS A 370 2.62 2.71 3.74
C HIS A 370 4.05 3.10 4.09
N GLU A 371 4.82 2.29 4.82
CA GLU A 371 6.28 2.44 4.93
C GLU A 371 7.01 1.75 3.75
N THR A 372 6.55 2.05 2.53
CA THR A 372 7.08 1.53 1.26
C THR A 372 7.14 2.63 0.20
N ASP A 373 8.12 2.52 -0.70
CA ASP A 373 8.40 3.57 -1.68
C ASP A 373 7.24 3.76 -2.66
N ASP A 374 6.61 2.65 -3.04
CA ASP A 374 5.52 2.65 -4.01
C ASP A 374 4.28 3.33 -3.44
N MET A 375 4.01 3.17 -2.14
CA MET A 375 2.95 3.91 -1.47
C MET A 375 3.33 5.39 -1.31
N ASN A 376 4.53 5.69 -0.82
CA ASN A 376 4.94 7.07 -0.52
C ASN A 376 4.98 7.98 -1.75
N LYS A 377 5.31 7.44 -2.92
CA LYS A 377 5.26 8.16 -4.21
C LYS A 377 3.86 8.60 -4.59
N VAL A 378 2.86 7.77 -4.26
CA VAL A 378 1.47 7.95 -4.67
C VAL A 378 0.66 8.70 -3.63
N TYR A 379 0.88 8.40 -2.35
CA TYR A 379 0.01 8.82 -1.25
C TYR A 379 0.55 9.97 -0.38
N GLY A 380 1.67 10.56 -0.80
CA GLY A 380 2.03 11.93 -0.41
C GLY A 380 3.30 12.07 0.40
N PHE A 381 3.78 11.05 1.09
CA PHE A 381 4.95 11.19 1.98
C PHE A 381 6.23 11.58 1.24
N GLU A 382 6.48 11.05 0.04
CA GLU A 382 7.63 11.46 -0.77
C GLU A 382 7.52 12.95 -1.14
N GLY A 383 6.33 13.38 -1.57
CA GLY A 383 6.06 14.77 -1.92
C GLY A 383 6.21 15.71 -0.72
N GLU A 384 5.74 15.27 0.45
CA GLU A 384 5.80 16.02 1.69
C GLU A 384 7.26 16.20 2.14
N CYS A 385 8.05 15.14 2.12
CA CYS A 385 9.49 15.20 2.41
C CYS A 385 10.22 16.17 1.48
N LYS A 386 9.92 16.14 0.17
CA LYS A 386 10.52 17.05 -0.82
C LYS A 386 10.10 18.51 -0.59
N ALA A 387 8.84 18.74 -0.21
CA ALA A 387 8.30 20.08 0.02
C ALA A 387 8.82 20.69 1.33
N LYS A 388 8.81 19.92 2.43
CA LYS A 388 9.25 20.40 3.76
C LYS A 388 10.77 20.40 3.88
N TYR A 389 11.46 19.46 3.24
CA TYR A 389 12.89 19.26 3.35
C TYR A 389 13.59 19.11 2.00
N ASN A 390 13.90 17.88 1.57
CA ASN A 390 14.55 17.57 0.29
C ASN A 390 14.41 16.07 -0.05
N GLU A 391 14.81 15.71 -1.27
CA GLU A 391 14.80 14.32 -1.77
C GLU A 391 15.73 13.39 -0.97
N ARG A 392 16.86 13.89 -0.47
CA ARG A 392 17.83 13.07 0.28
C ARG A 392 17.23 12.57 1.59
N ILE A 393 16.44 13.40 2.28
CA ILE A 393 15.71 13.03 3.50
C ILE A 393 14.70 11.93 3.21
N PHE A 394 13.94 12.02 2.11
CA PHE A 394 13.05 10.93 1.71
C PHE A 394 13.80 9.61 1.48
N LYS A 395 14.96 9.64 0.79
CA LYS A 395 15.75 8.42 0.56
C LYS A 395 16.22 7.77 1.87
N ILE A 396 16.65 8.56 2.84
CA ILE A 396 17.06 8.03 4.15
C ILE A 396 15.84 7.52 4.93
N PHE A 397 14.67 8.18 4.84
CA PHE A 397 13.42 7.63 5.37
C PHE A 397 13.09 6.27 4.75
N SER A 398 13.08 6.17 3.42
CA SER A 398 12.86 4.91 2.68
C SER A 398 13.81 3.79 3.15
N GLU A 399 15.10 4.09 3.30
CA GLU A 399 16.07 3.14 3.85
C GLU A 399 15.74 2.73 5.30
N SER A 400 15.34 3.68 6.15
CA SER A 400 14.94 3.38 7.52
C SER A 400 13.65 2.55 7.58
N PHE A 401 12.65 2.87 6.75
CA PHE A 401 11.41 2.10 6.61
C PHE A 401 11.68 0.68 6.15
N SER A 402 12.66 0.49 5.26
CA SER A 402 13.07 -0.84 4.83
C SER A 402 13.61 -1.73 5.96
N ALA A 403 14.13 -1.10 7.02
CA ALA A 403 14.74 -1.77 8.17
C ALA A 403 13.78 -1.95 9.36
N LEU A 404 12.56 -1.41 9.33
CA LEU A 404 11.59 -1.57 10.41
C LEU A 404 11.24 -3.04 10.66
N PRO A 405 11.08 -3.49 11.93
CA PRO A 405 10.51 -4.78 12.26
C PRO A 405 9.16 -5.01 11.59
N LEU A 406 8.84 -6.27 11.27
CA LEU A 406 7.57 -6.63 10.60
C LEU A 406 6.48 -7.03 11.61
N ALA A 407 6.87 -7.41 12.83
CA ALA A 407 5.95 -7.79 13.89
C ALA A 407 6.56 -7.59 15.27
N THR A 408 5.71 -7.57 16.29
CA THR A 408 6.08 -7.61 17.70
C THR A 408 5.28 -8.69 18.42
N LEU A 409 5.95 -9.62 19.11
CA LEU A 409 5.33 -10.63 19.97
C LEU A 409 5.29 -10.11 21.41
N VAL A 410 4.09 -9.83 21.91
CA VAL A 410 3.84 -9.28 23.24
C VAL A 410 3.47 -10.41 24.20
N GLY A 411 4.32 -10.65 25.20
CA GLY A 411 4.09 -11.61 26.29
C GLY A 411 3.95 -13.06 25.86
N SER A 412 4.44 -13.41 24.67
CA SER A 412 4.16 -14.72 24.02
C SER A 412 2.67 -15.01 23.82
N LYS A 413 1.79 -14.00 23.94
CA LYS A 413 0.33 -14.14 23.86
C LYS A 413 -0.24 -13.48 22.63
N TYR A 414 0.28 -12.31 22.25
CA TYR A 414 -0.24 -11.53 21.15
C TYR A 414 0.83 -11.30 20.09
N LEU A 415 0.57 -11.76 18.87
CA LEU A 415 1.37 -11.36 17.72
C LEU A 415 0.77 -10.08 17.14
N VAL A 416 1.54 -8.99 17.18
CA VAL A 416 1.15 -7.69 16.63
C VAL A 416 1.84 -7.46 15.30
N LEU A 417 1.07 -7.29 14.23
CA LEU A 417 1.56 -7.07 12.86
C LEU A 417 0.58 -6.19 12.09
N HIS A 418 1.02 -5.44 11.08
CA HIS A 418 0.17 -4.44 10.44
C HIS A 418 -1.00 -5.08 9.65
N GLY A 419 -0.67 -5.92 8.67
CA GLY A 419 -1.60 -6.64 7.81
C GLY A 419 -2.22 -7.85 8.49
N GLY A 420 -1.73 -9.07 8.24
CA GLY A 420 -2.33 -10.24 8.86
C GLY A 420 -1.66 -11.57 8.53
N LEU A 421 -2.46 -12.64 8.49
CA LEU A 421 -1.98 -14.01 8.44
C LEU A 421 -1.69 -14.54 7.03
N PHE A 422 -1.14 -15.73 7.00
CA PHE A 422 -0.38 -16.26 5.88
C PHE A 422 -1.19 -17.15 4.95
N SER A 423 -0.75 -17.26 3.70
CA SER A 423 -1.34 -18.15 2.69
C SER A 423 -1.04 -19.63 2.94
N ASP A 424 0.03 -19.95 3.67
CA ASP A 424 0.43 -21.31 4.05
C ASP A 424 0.13 -21.58 5.54
N ASP A 425 -0.60 -22.65 5.83
CA ASP A 425 -0.97 -23.10 7.18
C ASP A 425 0.25 -23.57 8.01
N LYS A 426 1.40 -23.82 7.37
CA LYS A 426 2.62 -24.28 8.04
C LYS A 426 3.44 -23.16 8.66
N VAL A 427 3.11 -21.90 8.39
CA VAL A 427 3.87 -20.76 8.91
C VAL A 427 3.78 -20.71 10.42
N THR A 428 4.94 -20.58 11.06
CA THR A 428 5.12 -20.47 12.50
C THR A 428 5.78 -19.15 12.88
N LEU A 429 5.80 -18.81 14.17
CA LEU A 429 6.59 -17.69 14.69
C LEU A 429 8.08 -17.83 14.35
N ASP A 430 8.62 -19.05 14.27
CA ASP A 430 10.02 -19.29 13.91
C ASP A 430 10.33 -18.92 12.46
N ASP A 431 9.37 -19.04 11.55
CA ASP A 431 9.55 -18.60 10.16
C ASP A 431 9.65 -17.07 10.10
N ILE A 432 8.88 -16.36 10.93
CA ILE A 432 8.97 -14.89 11.07
C ILE A 432 10.31 -14.49 11.69
N ARG A 433 10.77 -15.19 12.73
CA ARG A 433 12.10 -14.94 13.36
C ARG A 433 13.25 -15.10 12.36
N LYS A 434 13.19 -16.13 11.51
CA LYS A 434 14.23 -16.46 10.52
C LYS A 434 14.19 -15.57 9.28
N LEU A 435 13.08 -14.88 9.03
CA LEU A 435 12.95 -13.99 7.88
C LEU A 435 13.95 -12.83 8.00
N ASN A 436 14.97 -12.82 7.15
CA ASN A 436 15.86 -11.68 7.03
C ASN A 436 15.18 -10.59 6.20
N ARG A 437 14.57 -9.61 6.87
CA ARG A 437 13.89 -8.48 6.21
C ARG A 437 14.83 -7.58 5.42
N HIS A 438 16.13 -7.62 5.68
CA HIS A 438 17.12 -6.79 4.99
C HIS A 438 17.50 -7.32 3.60
N ASN A 439 17.11 -8.55 3.25
CA ASN A 439 17.38 -9.14 1.93
C ASN A 439 16.57 -8.48 0.80
N GLN A 440 15.48 -7.77 1.13
CA GLN A 440 14.66 -7.06 0.15
C GLN A 440 14.21 -5.72 0.75
N LYS A 441 14.51 -4.61 0.06
CA LYS A 441 14.14 -3.27 0.57
C LYS A 441 12.62 -3.04 0.56
N GLN A 442 11.95 -3.50 -0.49
CA GLN A 442 10.51 -3.35 -0.69
C GLN A 442 9.82 -4.72 -0.60
N PRO A 443 8.58 -4.78 -0.09
CA PRO A 443 7.82 -6.02 -0.11
C PRO A 443 7.60 -6.45 -1.57
N GLY A 444 7.92 -7.71 -1.87
CA GLY A 444 7.57 -8.32 -3.15
C GLY A 444 6.05 -8.47 -3.33
N GLN A 445 5.64 -9.15 -4.40
CA GLN A 445 4.22 -9.41 -4.69
C GLN A 445 3.67 -10.67 -4.00
N SER A 446 4.52 -11.38 -3.24
CA SER A 446 4.21 -12.65 -2.58
C SER A 446 5.19 -12.92 -1.42
N GLY A 447 4.83 -13.85 -0.53
CA GLY A 447 5.69 -14.29 0.57
C GLY A 447 5.42 -13.57 1.88
N LEU A 448 6.07 -14.03 2.96
CA LEU A 448 5.78 -13.64 4.34
C LEU A 448 5.74 -12.12 4.54
N MET A 449 6.76 -11.40 4.08
CA MET A 449 6.82 -9.95 4.24
C MET A 449 5.65 -9.22 3.56
N MET A 450 5.21 -9.68 2.39
CA MET A 450 4.04 -9.09 1.72
C MET A 450 2.78 -9.42 2.54
N GLU A 451 2.61 -10.67 2.95
CA GLU A 451 1.40 -11.11 3.64
C GLU A 451 1.22 -10.40 4.99
N MET A 452 2.30 -10.25 5.76
CA MET A 452 2.32 -9.52 7.04
C MET A 452 1.91 -8.05 6.91
N LEU A 453 2.02 -7.46 5.73
CA LEU A 453 1.70 -6.05 5.49
C LEU A 453 0.36 -5.83 4.77
N TRP A 454 -0.18 -6.83 4.07
CA TRP A 454 -1.27 -6.61 3.10
C TRP A 454 -2.52 -7.49 3.24
N THR A 455 -2.48 -8.58 4.02
CA THR A 455 -3.64 -9.47 4.13
C THR A 455 -4.67 -8.94 5.12
N ASP A 456 -5.94 -9.24 4.87
CA ASP A 456 -7.07 -8.83 5.71
C ASP A 456 -7.85 -10.04 6.26
N PRO A 457 -8.49 -9.92 7.44
CA PRO A 457 -9.47 -10.91 7.88
C PRO A 457 -10.74 -10.89 7.01
N GLN A 458 -11.44 -12.03 6.93
CA GLN A 458 -12.79 -12.15 6.36
C GLN A 458 -13.70 -12.94 7.29
N GLU A 459 -15.01 -12.70 7.21
CA GLU A 459 -15.99 -13.41 8.03
C GLU A 459 -16.08 -14.91 7.69
N GLU A 460 -15.94 -15.23 6.40
CA GLU A 460 -16.08 -16.59 5.90
C GLU A 460 -14.86 -17.46 6.19
N GLN A 461 -15.09 -18.75 6.39
CA GLN A 461 -14.01 -19.73 6.58
C GLN A 461 -13.09 -19.82 5.35
N GLY A 462 -11.84 -20.21 5.59
CA GLY A 462 -10.84 -20.46 4.55
C GLY A 462 -10.10 -19.20 4.12
N ARG A 463 -9.72 -19.15 2.84
CA ARG A 463 -9.00 -18.02 2.25
C ARG A 463 -9.75 -17.49 1.05
N GLY A 464 -9.80 -16.17 0.93
CA GLY A 464 -10.43 -15.47 -0.17
C GLY A 464 -9.45 -14.56 -0.91
N PRO A 465 -9.81 -14.09 -2.10
CA PRO A 465 -9.04 -13.07 -2.79
C PRO A 465 -9.04 -11.76 -2.00
N SER A 466 -7.91 -11.05 -1.96
CA SER A 466 -7.85 -9.72 -1.34
C SER A 466 -8.73 -8.72 -2.10
N LYS A 467 -9.54 -7.95 -1.36
CA LYS A 467 -10.27 -6.79 -1.90
C LYS A 467 -9.33 -5.72 -2.44
N ARG A 468 -8.07 -5.68 -1.98
CA ARG A 468 -7.03 -4.72 -2.37
C ARG A 468 -6.34 -5.10 -3.69
N GLY A 469 -6.46 -6.35 -4.11
CA GLY A 469 -5.78 -6.88 -5.30
C GLY A 469 -4.31 -7.28 -5.10
N VAL A 470 -3.81 -7.13 -3.87
CA VAL A 470 -2.52 -7.64 -3.37
C VAL A 470 -2.78 -8.33 -2.02
N GLY A 471 -2.09 -9.45 -1.76
CA GLY A 471 -2.34 -10.29 -0.59
C GLY A 471 -3.55 -11.21 -0.77
N MET A 472 -4.16 -11.59 0.35
CA MET A 472 -5.35 -12.45 0.42
C MET A 472 -6.20 -12.07 1.63
N GLN A 473 -7.39 -12.67 1.71
CA GLN A 473 -8.22 -12.64 2.91
C GLN A 473 -8.18 -13.98 3.65
N PHE A 474 -8.19 -13.96 4.97
CA PHE A 474 -8.15 -15.16 5.82
C PHE A 474 -9.32 -15.22 6.80
N GLY A 475 -9.92 -16.40 6.92
CA GLY A 475 -11.08 -16.65 7.76
C GLY A 475 -10.74 -17.01 9.21
N PRO A 476 -11.79 -17.20 10.04
CA PRO A 476 -11.63 -17.52 11.45
C PRO A 476 -10.93 -18.86 11.72
N ASP A 477 -11.10 -19.86 10.86
CA ASP A 477 -10.37 -21.13 10.95
C ASP A 477 -8.86 -20.98 10.77
N ILE A 478 -8.42 -20.07 9.89
CA ILE A 478 -7.00 -19.78 9.66
C ILE A 478 -6.41 -19.13 10.92
N THR A 479 -7.07 -18.12 11.46
CA THR A 479 -6.63 -17.44 12.69
C THR A 479 -6.59 -18.40 13.87
N LYS A 480 -7.64 -19.22 14.04
CA LYS A 480 -7.69 -20.22 15.10
C LYS A 480 -6.51 -21.19 15.01
N ARG A 481 -6.26 -21.80 13.85
CA ARG A 481 -5.15 -22.75 13.67
C ARG A 481 -3.80 -22.09 13.91
N PHE A 482 -3.58 -20.89 13.40
CA PHE A 482 -2.31 -20.18 13.61
C PHE A 482 -2.07 -19.87 15.09
N CYS A 483 -3.08 -19.38 15.80
CA CYS A 483 -2.98 -19.10 17.24
C CYS A 483 -2.73 -20.38 18.05
N GLU A 484 -3.49 -21.45 17.79
CA GLU A 484 -3.33 -22.74 18.49
C GLU A 484 -1.95 -23.36 18.25
N ASN A 485 -1.46 -23.34 17.01
CA ASN A 485 -0.15 -23.90 16.65
C ASN A 485 1.03 -23.14 17.27
N ASN A 486 0.85 -21.86 17.59
CA ASN A 486 1.91 -20.99 18.10
C ASN A 486 1.71 -20.59 19.57
N GLY A 487 0.68 -21.12 20.25
CA GLY A 487 0.39 -20.81 21.65
C GLY A 487 -0.07 -19.37 21.90
N LEU A 488 -0.66 -18.72 20.89
CA LEU A 488 -1.14 -17.34 20.99
C LEU A 488 -2.59 -17.29 21.46
N GLU A 489 -2.95 -16.22 22.17
CA GLU A 489 -4.34 -15.91 22.50
C GLU A 489 -5.02 -15.23 21.31
N ALA A 490 -4.35 -14.27 20.67
CA ALA A 490 -4.87 -13.53 19.52
C ALA A 490 -3.75 -12.92 18.69
N ILE A 491 -4.08 -12.49 17.48
CA ILE A 491 -3.31 -11.48 16.74
C ILE A 491 -3.94 -10.10 16.92
N ILE A 492 -3.09 -9.08 16.96
CA ILE A 492 -3.51 -7.68 16.90
C ILE A 492 -2.98 -7.09 15.61
N ARG A 493 -3.86 -6.46 14.84
CA ARG A 493 -3.56 -5.91 13.53
C ARG A 493 -4.22 -4.56 13.30
N SER A 494 -3.91 -3.89 12.19
CA SER A 494 -4.41 -2.54 11.90
C SER A 494 -4.95 -2.45 10.48
N HIS A 495 -4.39 -1.67 9.56
CA HIS A 495 -4.57 -1.72 8.08
C HIS A 495 -6.00 -1.49 7.52
N GLU A 496 -7.05 -1.63 8.34
CA GLU A 496 -8.45 -1.42 7.97
C GLU A 496 -9.10 -0.44 8.94
N VAL A 497 -9.72 0.60 8.38
CA VAL A 497 -10.56 1.54 9.12
C VAL A 497 -11.72 0.77 9.76
N ARG A 498 -11.94 0.99 11.05
CA ARG A 498 -13.10 0.49 11.81
C ARG A 498 -13.89 1.68 12.35
N MET A 499 -15.22 1.63 12.28
CA MET A 499 -16.06 2.77 12.65
C MET A 499 -15.85 3.22 14.10
N ASP A 500 -15.63 2.26 15.01
CA ASP A 500 -15.35 2.52 16.41
C ASP A 500 -13.84 2.61 16.72
N GLY A 501 -12.98 2.63 15.70
CA GLY A 501 -11.52 2.62 15.82
C GLY A 501 -10.94 1.24 16.13
N TYR A 502 -11.75 0.26 16.53
CA TYR A 502 -11.32 -1.13 16.68
C TYR A 502 -12.45 -2.11 16.36
N GLU A 503 -12.10 -3.37 16.11
CA GLU A 503 -13.05 -4.46 15.96
C GLU A 503 -12.43 -5.78 16.45
N VAL A 504 -13.19 -6.57 17.20
CA VAL A 504 -12.78 -7.90 17.67
C VAL A 504 -13.49 -8.95 16.82
N GLN A 505 -12.70 -9.69 16.05
CA GLN A 505 -13.16 -10.65 15.05
C GLN A 505 -12.64 -12.06 15.36
N HIS A 506 -13.14 -13.05 14.61
CA HIS A 506 -12.68 -14.45 14.66
C HIS A 506 -12.67 -15.04 16.07
N ASP A 507 -13.82 -14.95 16.76
CA ASP A 507 -14.01 -15.46 18.12
C ASP A 507 -12.97 -14.91 19.12
N GLY A 508 -12.62 -13.63 18.99
CA GLY A 508 -11.66 -12.95 19.87
C GLY A 508 -10.19 -13.12 19.49
N ARG A 509 -9.87 -13.84 18.41
CA ARG A 509 -8.49 -14.16 18.02
C ARG A 509 -7.89 -13.23 16.98
N CYS A 510 -8.69 -12.38 16.33
CA CYS A 510 -8.20 -11.36 15.40
C CYS A 510 -8.74 -9.99 15.80
N ILE A 511 -7.87 -9.11 16.23
CA ILE A 511 -8.24 -7.78 16.74
C ILE A 511 -7.71 -6.74 15.78
N THR A 512 -8.59 -5.92 15.21
CA THR A 512 -8.20 -4.75 14.42
C THR A 512 -8.21 -3.51 15.29
N VAL A 513 -7.15 -2.72 15.30
CA VAL A 513 -7.06 -1.39 15.93
C VAL A 513 -6.57 -0.34 14.92
N PHE A 514 -7.22 0.82 14.91
CA PHE A 514 -6.98 1.90 13.95
C PHE A 514 -7.02 3.24 14.68
N SER A 515 -5.95 4.04 14.57
CA SER A 515 -5.72 5.22 15.42
C SER A 515 -5.83 6.55 14.67
N ALA A 516 -6.41 6.55 13.47
CA ALA A 516 -6.73 7.76 12.69
C ALA A 516 -8.25 8.03 12.73
N PRO A 517 -8.76 8.82 13.71
CA PRO A 517 -10.17 9.21 13.73
C PRO A 517 -10.48 10.10 12.53
N ARG A 518 -11.74 10.07 12.08
CA ARG A 518 -12.24 10.81 10.92
C ARG A 518 -11.29 10.73 9.71
N TYR A 519 -10.85 9.52 9.39
CA TYR A 519 -9.76 9.28 8.44
C TYR A 519 -9.93 10.02 7.11
N CYS A 520 -8.86 10.68 6.68
CA CYS A 520 -8.84 11.55 5.49
C CYS A 520 -9.96 12.61 5.47
N ASP A 521 -10.36 13.13 6.62
CA ASP A 521 -11.41 14.15 6.82
C ASP A 521 -12.78 13.79 6.23
N SER A 522 -13.00 12.50 5.93
CA SER A 522 -14.14 12.05 5.11
C SER A 522 -14.84 10.81 5.63
N THR A 523 -14.12 9.90 6.28
CA THR A 523 -14.77 8.81 7.01
C THR A 523 -15.21 9.34 8.38
N GLU A 524 -16.35 8.89 8.89
CA GLU A 524 -16.89 9.36 10.18
C GLU A 524 -16.50 8.41 11.34
N ASN A 525 -15.38 7.70 11.20
CA ASN A 525 -14.91 6.74 12.20
C ASN A 525 -14.27 7.43 13.41
N ARG A 526 -14.24 6.73 14.54
CA ARG A 526 -13.42 7.05 15.71
C ARG A 526 -12.03 6.44 15.55
N GLY A 527 -11.08 6.92 16.34
CA GLY A 527 -9.78 6.30 16.55
C GLY A 527 -9.80 5.46 17.81
N ALA A 528 -8.96 4.44 17.90
CA ALA A 528 -8.78 3.68 19.13
C ALA A 528 -7.31 3.30 19.37
N TYR A 529 -7.02 2.91 20.60
CA TYR A 529 -5.76 2.29 21.02
C TYR A 529 -6.04 1.23 22.09
N ILE A 530 -5.08 0.31 22.30
CA ILE A 530 -5.22 -0.80 23.26
C ILE A 530 -4.17 -0.65 24.36
N ASN A 531 -4.60 -0.51 25.60
CA ASN A 531 -3.73 -0.55 26.77
C ASN A 531 -3.59 -1.98 27.30
N ILE A 532 -2.36 -2.38 27.63
CA ILE A 532 -1.99 -3.70 28.10
C ILE A 532 -1.05 -3.56 29.29
N GLY A 533 -1.44 -4.06 30.46
CA GLY A 533 -0.59 -4.15 31.65
C GLY A 533 0.14 -5.50 31.74
N SER A 534 0.83 -5.74 32.86
CA SER A 534 1.51 -7.03 33.10
C SER A 534 0.56 -8.23 33.26
N ASP A 535 -0.75 -8.00 33.44
CA ASP A 535 -1.77 -9.05 33.42
C ASP A 535 -2.23 -9.43 32.00
N TYR A 536 -1.72 -8.75 30.97
CA TYR A 536 -1.98 -8.97 29.56
C TYR A 536 -3.45 -8.84 29.14
N LYS A 537 -4.30 -8.20 29.96
CA LYS A 537 -5.67 -7.89 29.54
C LYS A 537 -5.67 -6.71 28.58
N LEU A 538 -6.50 -6.82 27.54
CA LEU A 538 -6.66 -5.77 26.54
C LEU A 538 -7.73 -4.78 26.97
N GLN A 539 -7.37 -3.50 27.08
CA GLN A 539 -8.28 -2.40 27.39
C GLN A 539 -8.37 -1.48 26.18
N TYR A 540 -9.54 -1.47 25.55
CA TYR A 540 -9.80 -0.67 24.35
C TYR A 540 -10.28 0.73 24.74
N GLU A 541 -9.62 1.75 24.21
CA GLU A 541 -9.98 3.14 24.43
C GLU A 541 -10.22 3.82 23.10
N GLN A 542 -11.27 4.64 23.02
CA GLN A 542 -11.69 5.34 21.80
C GLN A 542 -11.48 6.86 21.95
N PHE A 543 -11.23 7.53 20.85
CA PHE A 543 -11.11 8.98 20.78
C PHE A 543 -11.61 9.52 19.44
N ASP A 544 -12.05 10.76 19.47
CA ASP A 544 -12.62 11.46 18.32
C ASP A 544 -11.57 12.38 17.70
N ALA A 545 -11.77 12.75 16.43
CA ALA A 545 -10.86 13.63 15.71
C ALA A 545 -10.86 15.04 16.32
N VAL A 546 -9.71 15.70 16.27
CA VAL A 546 -9.54 17.09 16.72
C VAL A 546 -9.32 18.06 15.55
N PRO A 547 -9.62 19.35 15.73
CA PRO A 547 -9.31 20.35 14.71
C PRO A 547 -7.81 20.38 14.39
N HIS A 548 -7.50 20.46 13.10
CA HIS A 548 -6.15 20.68 12.59
C HIS A 548 -6.13 21.88 11.62
N PRO A 549 -4.95 22.45 11.29
CA PRO A 549 -4.87 23.51 10.31
C PRO A 549 -5.40 23.05 8.93
N ASP A 550 -5.92 23.99 8.16
CA ASP A 550 -6.59 23.76 6.87
C ASP A 550 -5.60 23.39 5.74
N ILE A 551 -4.99 22.22 5.89
CA ILE A 551 -4.21 21.54 4.85
C ILE A 551 -4.94 20.23 4.58
N ARG A 552 -5.57 20.16 3.41
CA ARG A 552 -6.36 18.99 3.01
C ARG A 552 -5.50 17.71 3.02
N PRO A 553 -6.09 16.54 3.27
CA PRO A 553 -5.45 15.25 3.02
C PRO A 553 -4.91 15.21 1.59
N MET A 554 -3.82 14.48 1.39
CA MET A 554 -3.18 14.28 0.10
C MET A 554 -2.66 15.57 -0.56
N ALA A 555 -2.46 16.66 0.19
CA ALA A 555 -1.98 17.93 -0.37
C ALA A 555 -0.60 17.83 -1.03
N TYR A 556 0.23 16.89 -0.56
CA TYR A 556 1.57 16.62 -1.10
C TYR A 556 1.63 15.36 -1.97
N ALA A 557 0.53 14.61 -2.06
CA ALA A 557 0.41 13.64 -3.12
C ALA A 557 0.54 14.40 -4.43
N GLN A 558 1.28 13.83 -5.38
CA GLN A 558 1.32 14.41 -6.71
C GLN A 558 -0.11 14.59 -7.19
N ASN A 559 -0.41 15.61 -8.03
CA ASN A 559 -1.76 15.86 -8.58
C ASN A 559 -2.37 14.69 -9.39
N SER A 560 -1.79 13.50 -9.31
CA SER A 560 -2.19 12.23 -9.88
C SER A 560 -3.42 11.62 -9.17
N LEU A 561 -4.32 11.10 -10.00
CA LEU A 561 -5.41 10.17 -9.67
C LEU A 561 -6.58 10.71 -8.85
N MET A 562 -6.37 11.08 -7.59
CA MET A 562 -7.45 11.17 -6.59
C MET A 562 -8.30 12.44 -6.70
N SER A 563 -7.70 13.55 -7.19
CA SER A 563 -8.45 14.79 -7.45
C SER A 563 -9.53 14.65 -8.55
N SER A 564 -9.47 13.60 -9.37
CA SER A 564 -10.48 13.30 -10.41
C SER A 564 -11.54 12.29 -9.96
N LEU A 565 -11.36 11.72 -8.76
CA LEU A 565 -12.28 10.76 -8.14
C LEU A 565 -13.09 11.37 -6.99
N ALA A 566 -12.71 12.56 -6.53
CA ALA A 566 -13.48 13.40 -5.60
C ALA A 566 -14.58 14.19 -6.31
#